data_AF-A0A662UV38-F1
#
_entry.id   AF-A0A662UV38-F1
#
_cell.length_a   1.000
_cell.length_b   1.000
_cell.length_c   1.000
_cell.angle_alpha   90.00
_cell.angle_beta   90.00
_cell.angle_gamma   90.00
#
_symmetry.space_group_name_H-M   'P 1'
#
loop_
_entity.id
_entity.type
_entity.pdbx_description
1 polymer ?
#
loop_
_entity_poly.entity_id
_entity_poly.type
_entity_poly.pdbx_seq_one_letter_code
_entity_poly.pdbx_strand_id
1 'polypeptide(L)'
;MIVRPWIGYVEIGTIGTAPRNGGLIEISEIIFYPELAPTVNESKTGSNCITKLSSNEYLLIFHSVDKVFGCYYAYAAILDSSRELLAVTQKPIISPRVHDYYGARPGTIFVCGSQLVGNRLIVSAGKDDEIVLILETDIEELMERMKFIKG
;
A
#
# COMPACT_ATOMS: atom_id res chain seq x y z
N MET A 1 2.62 -13.30 6.08
CA MET A 1 3.28 -12.54 5.01
C MET A 1 2.22 -11.88 4.14
N ILE A 2 2.51 -10.69 3.60
CA ILE A 2 1.64 -10.07 2.59
C ILE A 2 1.89 -10.74 1.24
N VAL A 3 0.82 -10.93 0.48
CA VAL A 3 0.84 -11.46 -0.89
C VAL A 3 0.11 -10.50 -1.83
N ARG A 4 0.50 -10.51 -3.10
CA ARG A 4 -0.13 -9.71 -4.16
C ARG A 4 -0.32 -10.51 -5.46
N PRO A 5 -1.19 -11.53 -5.46
CA PRO A 5 -1.40 -12.34 -6.65
C PRO A 5 -2.05 -11.53 -7.77
N TRP A 6 -1.65 -11.83 -9.01
CA TRP A 6 -2.39 -11.45 -10.21
C TRP A 6 -3.29 -12.63 -10.61
N ILE A 7 -4.60 -12.43 -10.55
CA ILE A 7 -5.58 -13.46 -10.90
C ILE A 7 -6.00 -13.24 -12.35
N GLY A 8 -5.31 -13.91 -13.27
CA GLY A 8 -5.43 -13.67 -14.71
C GLY A 8 -6.84 -13.86 -15.29
N TYR A 9 -7.65 -14.77 -14.73
CA TYR A 9 -9.01 -15.02 -15.22
C TYR A 9 -9.95 -13.81 -15.06
N VAL A 10 -9.75 -13.00 -14.03
CA VAL A 10 -10.53 -11.78 -13.75
C VAL A 10 -9.68 -10.50 -13.91
N GLU A 11 -8.46 -10.64 -14.42
CA GLU A 11 -7.48 -9.56 -14.61
C GLU A 11 -7.34 -8.62 -13.39
N ILE A 12 -7.32 -9.19 -12.18
CA ILE A 12 -7.25 -8.42 -10.95
C ILE A 12 -5.94 -8.67 -10.20
N GLY A 13 -5.27 -7.58 -9.84
CA GLY A 13 -4.23 -7.59 -8.81
C GLY A 13 -4.84 -7.11 -7.51
N THR A 14 -4.70 -7.90 -6.44
CA THR A 14 -5.22 -7.56 -5.11
C THR A 14 -4.22 -7.94 -4.02
N ILE A 15 -4.52 -7.56 -2.79
CA ILE A 15 -3.66 -7.76 -1.62
C ILE A 15 -4.31 -8.78 -0.68
N GLY A 16 -3.49 -9.68 -0.16
CA GLY A 16 -3.90 -10.60 0.89
C GLY A 16 -2.78 -10.88 1.87
N THR A 17 -3.08 -11.70 2.87
CA THR A 17 -2.07 -12.29 3.74
C THR A 17 -2.17 -13.80 3.75
N ALA A 18 -1.04 -14.46 3.99
CA ALA A 18 -0.98 -15.89 4.24
C ALA A 18 0.07 -16.21 5.31
N PRO A 19 -0.01 -17.36 5.97
CA PRO A 19 1.09 -17.88 6.79
C PRO A 19 2.39 -17.93 5.98
N ARG A 20 3.52 -17.63 6.61
CA ARG A 20 4.83 -17.79 5.96
C ARG A 20 5.37 -19.18 6.26
N ASN A 21 5.29 -20.09 5.30
CA ASN A 21 5.92 -21.41 5.38
C ASN A 21 7.14 -21.46 4.44
N GLY A 22 8.26 -20.89 4.91
CA GLY A 22 9.43 -20.64 4.07
C GLY A 22 9.13 -19.61 2.97
N GLY A 23 8.78 -20.12 1.79
CA GLY A 23 8.32 -19.37 0.61
C GLY A 23 7.13 -19.99 -0.12
N LEU A 24 6.54 -21.06 0.43
CA LEU A 24 5.34 -21.69 -0.11
C LEU A 24 4.09 -21.07 0.53
N ILE A 25 3.07 -20.90 -0.29
CA ILE A 25 1.78 -20.32 0.11
C ILE A 25 0.68 -21.19 -0.47
N GLU A 26 -0.13 -21.77 0.40
CA GLU A 26 -1.35 -22.43 0.00
C GLU A 26 -2.40 -21.38 -0.36
N ILE A 27 -2.97 -21.47 -1.56
CA ILE A 27 -3.95 -20.48 -2.05
C ILE A 27 -5.17 -20.40 -1.12
N SER A 28 -5.58 -21.55 -0.56
CA SER A 28 -6.69 -21.65 0.39
C SER A 28 -6.43 -20.94 1.73
N GLU A 29 -5.17 -20.65 2.07
CA GLU A 29 -4.80 -19.93 3.29
C GLU A 29 -4.69 -18.42 3.08
N ILE A 30 -4.89 -17.93 1.85
CA ILE A 30 -4.85 -16.50 1.56
C ILE A 30 -6.13 -15.83 2.06
N ILE A 31 -5.97 -14.88 2.97
CA ILE A 31 -7.01 -13.97 3.40
C ILE A 31 -6.90 -12.71 2.54
N PHE A 32 -7.89 -12.49 1.68
CA PHE A 32 -8.02 -11.27 0.89
C PHE A 32 -8.83 -10.20 1.64
N TYR A 33 -8.55 -8.94 1.33
CA TYR A 33 -9.23 -7.79 1.93
C TYR A 33 -10.02 -7.04 0.84
N PRO A 34 -11.36 -7.14 0.83
CA PRO A 34 -12.19 -6.40 -0.13
C PRO A 34 -11.92 -4.90 -0.12
N GLU A 35 -11.59 -4.33 1.04
CA GLU A 35 -11.27 -2.91 1.23
C GLU A 35 -9.95 -2.48 0.59
N LEU A 36 -9.07 -3.44 0.27
CA LEU A 36 -7.80 -3.21 -0.42
C LEU A 36 -7.85 -3.64 -1.89
N ALA A 37 -8.99 -4.14 -2.38
CA ALA A 37 -9.18 -4.52 -3.76
C ALA A 37 -9.34 -3.25 -4.64
N PRO A 38 -8.95 -3.30 -5.93
CA PRO A 38 -9.17 -2.20 -6.83
C PRO A 38 -10.66 -1.89 -6.99
N THR A 39 -10.98 -0.60 -6.99
CA THR A 39 -12.32 -0.09 -7.31
C THR A 39 -12.60 -0.17 -8.82
N VAL A 40 -13.82 0.19 -9.23
CA VAL A 40 -14.21 0.22 -10.65
C VAL A 40 -13.30 1.12 -11.51
N ASN A 41 -12.66 2.13 -10.90
CA ASN A 41 -11.78 3.09 -11.56
C ASN A 41 -10.30 2.68 -11.52
N GLU A 42 -9.96 1.56 -10.89
CA GLU A 42 -8.59 1.10 -10.67
C GLU A 42 -8.34 -0.24 -11.37
N SER A 43 -7.21 -0.36 -12.05
CA SER A 43 -6.83 -1.58 -12.79
C SER A 43 -6.29 -2.66 -11.85
N LYS A 44 -5.57 -2.27 -10.79
CA LYS A 44 -4.99 -3.18 -9.80
C LYS A 44 -4.63 -2.46 -8.52
N THR A 45 -4.53 -3.22 -7.44
CA THR A 45 -3.81 -2.82 -6.24
C THR A 45 -2.62 -3.73 -5.98
N GLY A 46 -1.63 -3.23 -5.24
CA GLY A 46 -0.45 -4.00 -4.87
C GLY A 46 0.21 -3.47 -3.62
N SER A 47 0.69 -4.38 -2.77
CA SER A 47 1.46 -4.03 -1.58
C SER A 47 2.83 -3.45 -1.96
N ASN A 48 3.28 -2.44 -1.21
CA ASN A 48 4.62 -1.83 -1.35
C ASN A 48 5.51 -2.20 -0.16
N CYS A 49 5.21 -1.67 1.02
CA CYS A 49 6.04 -1.85 2.21
C CYS A 49 5.21 -1.93 3.48
N ILE A 50 5.83 -2.43 4.54
CA ILE A 50 5.21 -2.62 5.85
C ILE A 50 6.12 -1.98 6.90
N THR A 51 5.54 -1.19 7.79
CA THR A 51 6.21 -0.63 8.97
C THR A 51 5.52 -1.12 10.23
N LYS A 52 6.29 -1.58 11.20
CA LYS A 52 5.76 -1.95 12.52
C LYS A 52 5.43 -0.67 13.29
N LEU A 53 4.17 -0.52 13.73
CA LEU A 53 3.72 0.62 14.53
C LEU A 53 3.84 0.34 16.02
N SER A 54 3.39 -0.84 16.45
CA SER A 54 3.37 -1.27 17.84
C SER A 54 3.73 -2.76 17.96
N SER A 55 3.54 -3.38 19.12
CA SER A 55 3.79 -4.83 19.27
C SER A 55 2.90 -5.66 18.33
N ASN A 56 1.68 -5.20 18.07
CA ASN A 56 0.64 -5.95 17.38
C ASN A 56 0.15 -5.29 16.09
N GLU A 57 0.51 -4.04 15.79
CA GLU A 57 -0.01 -3.33 14.63
C GLU A 57 1.07 -3.03 13.60
N TYR A 58 0.68 -3.15 12.34
CA TYR A 58 1.53 -2.99 11.18
C TYR A 58 0.85 -2.04 10.18
N LEU A 59 1.56 -0.98 9.81
CA LEU A 59 1.19 -0.09 8.73
C LEU A 59 1.61 -0.71 7.40
N LEU A 60 0.63 -1.05 6.57
CA LEU A 60 0.83 -1.41 5.17
C LEU A 60 0.65 -0.16 4.32
N ILE A 61 1.69 0.21 3.56
CA ILE A 61 1.55 1.13 2.44
C ILE A 61 1.39 0.29 1.16
N PHE A 62 0.37 0.63 0.38
CA PHE A 62 0.05 -0.05 -0.86
C PHE A 62 -0.33 0.94 -1.95
N HIS A 63 -0.29 0.52 -3.20
CA HIS A 63 -0.66 1.35 -4.34
C HIS A 63 -1.93 0.84 -5.02
N SER A 64 -2.65 1.76 -5.64
CA SER A 64 -3.58 1.50 -6.72
C SER A 64 -3.08 2.14 -8.01
N VAL A 65 -3.56 1.62 -9.13
CA VAL A 65 -3.26 2.14 -10.47
C VAL A 65 -4.56 2.50 -11.14
N ASP A 66 -4.77 3.77 -11.47
CA ASP A 66 -6.01 4.18 -12.13
C ASP A 66 -6.11 3.60 -13.55
N LYS A 67 -7.33 3.36 -14.04
CA LYS A 67 -7.56 2.75 -15.35
C LYS A 67 -7.35 3.69 -16.53
N VAL A 68 -7.49 5.01 -16.33
CA VAL A 68 -7.59 5.97 -17.43
C VAL A 68 -6.21 6.44 -17.87
N PHE A 69 -5.38 6.82 -16.90
CA PHE A 69 -4.07 7.40 -17.10
C PHE A 69 -2.94 6.49 -16.60
N GLY A 70 -3.26 5.44 -15.84
CA GLY A 70 -2.24 4.51 -15.32
C GLY A 70 -1.35 5.11 -14.23
N CYS A 71 -1.78 6.21 -13.61
CA CYS A 71 -1.10 6.88 -12.52
C CYS A 71 -1.20 6.07 -11.23
N TYR A 72 -0.18 6.23 -10.39
CA TYR A 72 -0.04 5.45 -9.17
C TYR A 72 -0.38 6.31 -7.96
N TYR A 73 -1.28 5.79 -7.14
CA TYR A 73 -1.73 6.42 -5.90
C TYR A 73 -1.36 5.51 -4.74
N ALA A 74 -0.74 6.05 -3.69
CA ALA A 74 -0.44 5.27 -2.50
C ALA A 74 -1.50 5.50 -1.42
N TYR A 75 -1.87 4.42 -0.75
CA TYR A 75 -2.82 4.36 0.36
C TYR A 75 -2.16 3.67 1.54
N ALA A 76 -2.78 3.78 2.71
CA ALA A 76 -2.32 3.09 3.90
C ALA A 76 -3.43 2.28 4.55
N ALA A 77 -3.03 1.17 5.16
CA ALA A 77 -3.88 0.25 5.90
C ALA A 77 -3.17 -0.18 7.19
N ILE A 78 -3.94 -0.53 8.22
CA ILE A 78 -3.43 -1.06 9.47
C ILE A 78 -3.91 -2.50 9.60
N LEU A 79 -2.95 -3.41 9.78
CA LEU A 79 -3.18 -4.82 10.03
C LEU A 79 -2.70 -5.17 11.44
N ASP A 80 -3.40 -6.07 12.11
CA ASP A 80 -2.94 -6.64 13.38
C ASP A 80 -2.06 -7.89 13.17
N SER A 81 -1.47 -8.41 14.24
CA SER A 81 -0.68 -9.65 14.21
C SER A 81 -1.50 -10.91 13.86
N SER A 82 -2.82 -10.84 14.00
CA SER A 82 -3.76 -11.92 13.67
C SER A 82 -4.16 -11.92 12.19
N ARG A 83 -3.70 -10.92 11.41
CA ARG A 83 -4.02 -10.65 10.00
C ARG A 83 -5.38 -9.98 9.78
N GLU A 84 -5.97 -9.39 10.81
CA GLU A 84 -7.17 -8.58 10.67
C GLU A 84 -6.85 -7.17 10.16
N LEU A 85 -7.69 -6.67 9.24
CA LEU A 85 -7.64 -5.30 8.77
C LEU A 85 -8.39 -4.40 9.76
N LEU A 86 -7.67 -3.51 10.43
CA LEU A 86 -8.22 -2.61 11.44
C LEU A 86 -8.70 -1.30 10.82
N ALA A 87 -7.91 -0.73 9.90
CA ALA A 87 -8.21 0.55 9.29
C ALA A 87 -7.63 0.69 7.88
N VAL A 88 -8.22 1.61 7.09
CA VAL A 88 -7.73 1.98 5.75
C VAL A 88 -7.99 3.45 5.45
N THR A 89 -7.07 4.11 4.77
CA THR A 89 -7.26 5.48 4.28
C THR A 89 -8.28 5.51 3.14
N GLN A 90 -9.26 6.41 3.20
CA GLN A 90 -10.28 6.55 2.14
C GLN A 90 -9.81 7.38 0.93
N LYS A 91 -8.71 8.11 1.08
CA LYS A 91 -8.08 8.92 0.04
C LYS A 91 -6.59 8.55 -0.04
N PRO A 92 -5.95 8.76 -1.21
CA PRO A 92 -4.51 8.57 -1.33
C PRO A 92 -3.74 9.39 -0.28
N ILE A 93 -2.74 8.77 0.34
CA ILE A 93 -1.74 9.44 1.17
C ILE A 93 -0.63 10.06 0.32
N ILE A 94 -0.39 9.52 -0.87
CA ILE A 94 0.52 10.07 -1.87
C ILE A 94 -0.20 10.02 -3.22
N SER A 95 -0.39 11.19 -3.82
CA SER A 95 -0.90 11.33 -5.18
C SER A 95 0.24 11.63 -6.16
N PRO A 96 0.07 11.31 -7.45
CA PRO A 96 1.00 11.69 -8.50
C PRO A 96 1.33 13.19 -8.46
N ARG A 97 2.62 13.52 -8.55
CA ARG A 97 3.11 14.90 -8.64
C ARG A 97 3.68 15.16 -10.03
N VAL A 98 2.79 15.28 -11.00
CA VAL A 98 3.15 15.31 -12.42
C VAL A 98 3.96 16.55 -12.80
N HIS A 99 3.88 17.65 -12.04
CA HIS A 99 4.62 18.88 -12.33
C HIS A 99 5.98 18.98 -11.64
N ASP A 100 6.25 18.11 -10.65
CA ASP A 100 7.48 18.17 -9.85
C ASP A 100 8.69 17.63 -10.63
N TYR A 101 8.46 16.59 -11.44
CA TYR A 101 9.48 15.87 -12.21
C TYR A 101 8.81 15.07 -13.33
N TYR A 102 9.48 14.93 -14.48
CA TYR A 102 9.02 14.12 -15.61
C TYR A 102 10.11 13.12 -16.00
N GLY A 103 9.85 11.83 -15.74
CA GLY A 103 10.75 10.73 -16.12
C GLY A 103 10.11 9.73 -17.08
N ALA A 104 10.71 8.54 -17.17
CA ALA A 104 10.30 7.44 -18.03
C ALA A 104 8.87 6.95 -17.77
N ARG A 105 8.36 7.09 -16.53
CA ARG A 105 7.00 6.69 -16.17
C ARG A 105 6.21 7.82 -15.50
N PRO A 106 5.80 8.86 -16.24
CA PRO A 106 5.10 10.02 -15.68
C PRO A 106 3.86 9.63 -14.86
N GLY A 107 3.64 10.32 -13.75
CA GLY A 107 2.50 10.06 -12.87
C GLY A 107 2.72 8.91 -11.88
N THR A 108 3.98 8.52 -11.66
CA THR A 108 4.33 7.41 -10.75
C THR A 108 5.07 7.91 -9.53
N ILE A 109 4.52 7.65 -8.34
CA ILE A 109 5.30 7.60 -7.11
C ILE A 109 5.16 6.21 -6.54
N PHE A 110 6.19 5.39 -6.70
CA PHE A 110 6.20 4.00 -6.25
C PHE A 110 6.91 3.90 -4.91
N VAL A 111 6.15 3.68 -3.83
CA VAL A 111 6.72 3.52 -2.49
C VAL A 111 7.58 2.25 -2.44
N CYS A 112 8.81 2.37 -1.93
CA CYS A 112 9.77 1.28 -1.87
C CYS A 112 10.00 0.76 -0.45
N GLY A 113 9.94 1.65 0.54
CA GLY A 113 10.21 1.31 1.93
C GLY A 113 9.81 2.42 2.88
N SER A 114 9.51 2.06 4.12
CA SER A 114 9.11 3.01 5.15
C SER A 114 9.59 2.58 6.54
N GLN A 115 9.88 3.57 7.39
CA GLN A 115 10.38 3.36 8.74
C GLN A 115 9.81 4.41 9.68
N LEU A 116 9.35 3.99 10.86
CA LEU A 116 8.97 4.90 11.94
C LEU A 116 10.24 5.22 12.77
N VAL A 117 10.55 6.51 12.90
CA VAL A 117 11.68 7.03 13.68
C VAL A 117 11.17 8.09 14.65
N GLY A 118 11.07 7.73 15.94
CA GLY A 118 10.33 8.53 16.90
C GLY A 118 8.88 8.68 16.43
N ASN A 119 8.44 9.91 16.22
CA ASN A 119 7.08 10.22 15.75
C ASN A 119 6.96 10.39 14.23
N ARG A 120 8.05 10.21 13.49
CA ARG A 120 8.08 10.48 12.05
C ARG A 120 8.07 9.21 11.25
N LEU A 121 7.12 9.11 10.32
CA LEU A 121 7.13 8.09 9.30
C LEU A 121 7.97 8.59 8.11
N ILE A 122 9.12 7.97 7.91
CA ILE A 122 10.01 8.24 6.77
C ILE A 122 9.71 7.23 5.68
N VAL A 123 9.50 7.70 4.45
CA VAL A 123 9.14 6.88 3.29
C VAL A 123 10.11 7.14 2.14
N SER A 124 10.69 6.07 1.60
CA SER A 124 11.44 6.10 0.34
C SER A 124 10.51 5.72 -0.82
N ALA A 125 10.57 6.46 -1.92
CA ALA A 125 9.75 6.21 -3.09
C ALA A 125 10.49 6.51 -4.39
N GLY A 126 10.31 5.69 -5.42
CA GLY A 126 10.73 6.03 -6.78
C GLY A 126 9.74 7.01 -7.42
N LYS A 127 10.24 8.06 -8.08
CA LYS A 127 9.45 8.97 -8.91
C LYS A 127 9.77 8.71 -10.38
N ASP A 128 8.72 8.44 -11.15
CA ASP A 128 8.74 8.17 -12.59
C ASP A 128 9.81 7.18 -13.07
N ASP A 129 10.13 6.18 -12.24
CA ASP A 129 11.15 5.15 -12.48
C ASP A 129 12.57 5.68 -12.75
N GLU A 130 12.90 6.88 -12.26
CA GLU A 130 14.21 7.50 -12.52
C GLU A 130 14.91 8.04 -11.27
N ILE A 131 14.18 8.71 -10.38
CA ILE A 131 14.76 9.31 -9.17
C ILE A 131 14.14 8.72 -7.91
N VAL A 132 14.83 8.88 -6.79
CA VAL A 132 14.33 8.49 -5.47
C VAL A 132 13.97 9.74 -4.67
N LEU A 133 12.80 9.72 -4.05
CA LEU A 133 12.31 10.69 -3.09
C LEU A 133 12.42 10.12 -1.67
N ILE A 134 12.75 10.98 -0.73
CA ILE A 134 12.54 10.75 0.71
C ILE A 134 11.42 11.68 1.16
N LEU A 135 10.34 11.09 1.63
CA LEU A 135 9.15 11.77 2.14
C LEU A 135 9.06 11.53 3.65
N GLU A 136 8.48 12.49 4.36
CA GLU A 136 8.19 12.34 5.79
C GLU A 136 6.83 12.94 6.14
N THR A 137 6.22 12.42 7.20
CA THR A 137 5.01 12.96 7.85
C THR A 137 5.02 12.55 9.32
N ASP A 138 4.26 13.27 10.13
CA ASP A 138 3.97 12.82 11.48
C ASP A 138 3.04 11.61 11.44
N ILE A 139 3.28 10.60 12.29
CA ILE A 139 2.44 9.42 12.33
C ILE A 139 1.00 9.76 12.75
N GLU A 140 0.79 10.74 13.64
CA GLU A 140 -0.55 11.14 14.04
C GLU A 140 -1.36 11.74 12.88
N GLU A 141 -0.73 12.54 12.02
CA GLU A 141 -1.37 13.09 10.82
C GLU A 141 -1.85 11.99 9.86
N LEU A 142 -1.10 10.88 9.77
CA LEU A 142 -1.51 9.71 9.00
C LEU A 142 -2.67 8.98 9.69
N MET A 143 -2.61 8.81 11.01
CA MET A 143 -3.64 8.14 11.80
C MET A 143 -4.98 8.88 11.73
N GLU A 144 -4.98 10.21 11.70
CA GLU A 144 -6.20 11.02 11.53
C GLU A 144 -6.91 10.79 10.17
N ARG A 145 -6.18 10.29 9.17
CA ARG A 145 -6.74 9.97 7.84
C ARG A 145 -7.29 8.55 7.73
N MET A 146 -7.09 7.74 8.76
CA MET A 146 -7.51 6.35 8.79
C MET A 146 -9.01 6.26 9.08
N LYS A 147 -9.73 5.45 8.29
CA LYS A 147 -11.07 4.99 8.63
C LYS A 147 -10.95 3.62 9.27
N PHE A 148 -11.33 3.53 10.54
CA PHE A 148 -11.41 2.25 11.25
C PHE A 148 -12.61 1.45 10.74
N ILE A 149 -12.35 0.21 10.34
CA ILE A 149 -13.34 -0.72 9.80
C ILE A 149 -13.89 -1.61 10.91
N LYS A 150 -13.08 -1.85 11.95
CA LYS A 150 -13.47 -2.54 13.19
C LYS A 150 -12.93 -1.76 14.40
N GLY A 151 -13.72 -1.76 15.47
CA GLY A 151 -13.39 -1.21 16.78
C GLY A 151 -14.07 -2.04 17.86
#